data_AF-A0ABC8KN41-F1
#
_entry.id   AF-A0ABC8KN41-F1
#
_cell.length_a   1.000
_cell.length_b   1.000
_cell.length_c   1.000
_cell.angle_alpha   90.00
_cell.angle_beta   90.00
_cell.angle_gamma   90.00
#
_symmetry.space_group_name_H-M   'P 1'
#
loop_
_entity.id
_entity.type
_entity.pdbx_description
1 polymer ?
#
loop_
_entity_poly.entity_id
_entity_poly.type
_entity_poly.pdbx_seq_one_letter_code
_entity_poly.pdbx_strand_id
1 'polypeptide(L)'
;MQCQASVKESDGFAKPFCKKSHADWGIVAGELLNVWHTINDSELLWLASVEPRRNLYPFKRDVAWGEMSMCEAERRLLANALLDISNEWFVLLFESCIPLRGFIFVYSYVSESRYSFMGCANEEGPDGRGRYTMSQWRKGSHRFGINWKLALEIVQDITYYPKFKEFCTRCSVDEYYFPTTLAIQNRILLANRTLTWT
;
A
#
# COMPACT_ATOMS: atom_id res chain seq x y z
N MET A 1 -4.74 37.58 -6.58
CA MET A 1 -5.68 38.20 -7.53
C MET A 1 -6.54 37.11 -8.17
N GLN A 2 -7.73 37.50 -8.62
CA GLN A 2 -8.95 36.73 -8.86
C GLN A 2 -8.86 35.40 -9.62
N CYS A 3 -9.78 34.49 -9.27
CA CYS A 3 -10.54 33.66 -10.21
C CYS A 3 -12.00 33.57 -9.72
N GLN A 4 -12.90 34.33 -10.37
CA GLN A 4 -14.32 33.99 -10.57
C GLN A 4 -14.41 33.30 -11.95
N ALA A 5 -15.35 32.43 -12.35
CA ALA A 5 -16.80 32.30 -12.10
C ALA A 5 -17.22 30.81 -12.13
N SER A 6 -18.08 30.34 -11.21
CA SER A 6 -19.54 30.10 -11.34
C SER A 6 -19.99 29.01 -12.33
N VAL A 7 -20.30 27.83 -11.78
CA VAL A 7 -21.42 26.98 -12.20
C VAL A 7 -22.30 26.78 -10.96
N LYS A 8 -23.59 27.13 -11.07
CA LYS A 8 -24.60 26.95 -10.01
C LYS A 8 -25.34 25.62 -10.25
N GLU A 9 -25.41 24.77 -9.22
CA GLU A 9 -26.57 23.98 -8.79
C GLU A 9 -26.22 23.35 -7.43
N SER A 10 -26.76 23.92 -6.35
CA SER A 10 -27.91 23.40 -5.57
C SER A 10 -27.58 22.13 -4.78
N ASP A 11 -26.74 22.27 -3.76
CA ASP A 11 -27.06 21.94 -2.37
C ASP A 11 -25.87 22.29 -1.47
N GLY A 12 -26.14 23.09 -0.44
CA GLY A 12 -25.14 23.88 0.28
C GLY A 12 -24.23 23.09 1.21
N PHE A 13 -23.00 22.81 0.77
CA PHE A 13 -21.82 22.74 1.64
C PHE A 13 -20.52 22.90 0.83
N ALA A 14 -20.01 24.12 0.71
CA ALA A 14 -18.72 24.39 0.06
C ALA A 14 -17.57 24.07 1.04
N LYS A 15 -16.80 23.01 0.79
CA LYS A 15 -15.50 22.80 1.44
C LYS A 15 -14.41 23.61 0.69
N PRO A 16 -13.46 24.26 1.40
CA PRO A 16 -12.36 24.95 0.75
C PRO A 16 -11.43 23.93 0.08
N PHE A 17 -11.37 23.95 -1.25
CA PHE A 17 -10.39 23.18 -2.03
C PHE A 17 -9.05 23.92 -1.99
N CYS A 18 -8.23 23.63 -0.97
CA CYS A 18 -6.86 24.11 -0.92
C CYS A 18 -5.99 23.16 -1.77
N LYS A 19 -5.66 23.57 -3.00
CA LYS A 19 -4.58 22.90 -3.76
C LYS A 19 -3.27 23.14 -3.01
N LYS A 20 -2.78 22.16 -2.25
CA LYS A 20 -1.37 22.15 -1.85
C LYS A 20 -0.54 21.99 -3.13
N SER A 21 0.33 22.96 -3.40
CA SER A 21 1.25 22.89 -4.53
C SER A 21 2.29 21.80 -4.31
N HIS A 22 2.61 21.06 -5.37
CA HIS A 22 3.62 19.99 -5.47
C HIS A 22 5.07 20.40 -5.13
N ALA A 23 5.30 21.60 -4.55
CA ALA A 23 6.63 22.16 -4.38
C ALA A 23 7.34 21.74 -3.08
N ASP A 24 6.65 21.12 -2.12
CA ASP A 24 7.23 20.84 -0.78
C ASP A 24 7.92 19.48 -0.65
N TRP A 25 7.81 18.59 -1.63
CA TRP A 25 8.38 17.23 -1.55
C TRP A 25 9.68 17.02 -2.32
N GLY A 26 10.22 18.03 -3.02
CA GLY A 26 11.50 17.91 -3.75
C GLY A 26 11.53 16.87 -4.88
N ILE A 27 10.43 16.13 -5.10
CA ILE A 27 10.30 15.11 -6.15
C ILE A 27 9.75 15.83 -7.38
N VAL A 28 10.63 16.05 -8.37
CA VAL A 28 10.25 16.51 -9.69
C VAL A 28 9.38 15.43 -10.32
N ALA A 29 8.25 15.79 -10.94
CA ALA A 29 7.33 14.85 -11.62
C ALA A 29 8.01 13.89 -12.63
N GLY A 30 9.26 14.17 -13.02
CA GLY A 30 10.13 13.29 -13.80
C GLY A 30 10.66 12.03 -13.08
N GLU A 31 10.67 11.97 -11.74
CA GLU A 31 11.15 10.77 -11.02
C GLU A 31 10.15 9.62 -11.04
N LEU A 32 8.84 9.90 -11.14
CA LEU A 32 7.79 8.88 -11.30
C LEU A 32 7.72 8.31 -12.73
N LEU A 33 8.23 9.04 -13.72
CA LEU A 33 8.28 8.59 -15.13
C LEU A 33 9.32 7.49 -15.38
N ASN A 34 10.22 7.22 -14.43
CA ASN A 34 11.23 6.17 -14.51
C ASN A 34 10.83 4.87 -13.77
N VAL A 35 9.61 4.80 -13.23
CA VAL A 35 9.04 3.55 -12.71
C VAL A 35 8.54 2.73 -13.90
N TRP A 36 9.48 2.10 -14.61
CA TRP A 36 9.16 1.19 -15.70
C TRP A 36 8.46 -0.05 -15.13
N HIS A 37 7.14 -0.13 -15.29
CA HIS A 37 6.42 -1.38 -15.15
C HIS A 37 6.41 -2.12 -16.49
N THR A 38 6.52 -3.45 -16.48
CA THR A 38 6.34 -4.29 -17.69
C THR A 38 4.88 -4.41 -18.13
N ILE A 39 3.99 -3.59 -17.55
CA ILE A 39 2.54 -3.59 -17.72
C ILE A 39 2.19 -2.69 -18.90
N ASN A 40 1.26 -3.12 -19.77
CA ASN A 40 0.87 -2.38 -20.97
C ASN A 40 -0.22 -1.31 -20.69
N ASP A 41 -0.41 -0.37 -21.61
CA ASP A 41 -1.33 0.75 -21.45
C ASP A 41 -2.78 0.35 -21.17
N SER A 42 -3.25 -0.79 -21.70
CA SER A 42 -4.60 -1.30 -21.42
C SER A 42 -4.74 -1.84 -20.00
N GLU A 43 -3.66 -2.37 -19.43
CA GLU A 43 -3.60 -2.77 -18.03
C GLU A 43 -3.51 -1.53 -17.12
N LEU A 44 -2.78 -0.49 -17.53
CA LEU A 44 -2.67 0.77 -16.78
C LEU A 44 -4.00 1.54 -16.73
N LEU A 45 -4.72 1.62 -17.85
CA LEU A 45 -6.07 2.20 -17.93
C LEU A 45 -7.12 1.40 -17.17
N TRP A 46 -6.94 0.07 -17.03
CA TRP A 46 -7.82 -0.79 -16.25
C TRP A 46 -7.67 -0.55 -14.74
N LEU A 47 -6.42 -0.40 -14.29
CA LEU A 47 -6.11 -0.06 -12.90
C LEU A 47 -6.84 1.26 -12.53
N ALA A 48 -6.63 2.34 -13.29
CA ALA A 48 -7.12 3.69 -12.96
C ALA A 48 -8.66 3.88 -12.91
N SER A 49 -9.46 2.85 -13.23
CA SER A 49 -10.93 2.95 -13.32
C SER A 49 -11.63 2.45 -12.06
N VAL A 50 -12.16 3.38 -11.27
CA VAL A 50 -13.20 3.11 -10.26
C VAL A 50 -14.56 2.96 -10.98
N GLU A 51 -14.72 1.81 -11.67
CA GLU A 51 -15.96 1.21 -12.24
C GLU A 51 -16.57 1.86 -13.52
N PRO A 52 -17.15 1.12 -14.52
CA PRO A 52 -18.16 0.05 -14.41
C PRO A 52 -17.75 -1.36 -14.92
N ARG A 53 -18.10 -2.39 -14.13
CA ARG A 53 -18.54 -3.75 -14.54
C ARG A 53 -17.84 -4.37 -15.77
N ARG A 54 -16.60 -4.84 -15.61
CA ARG A 54 -16.04 -5.85 -16.53
C ARG A 54 -16.26 -7.25 -15.96
N ASN A 55 -17.05 -8.06 -16.66
CA ASN A 55 -17.41 -9.42 -16.25
C ASN A 55 -16.24 -10.43 -16.35
N LEU A 56 -15.11 -10.05 -16.95
CA LEU A 56 -13.93 -10.90 -17.17
C LEU A 56 -12.65 -10.09 -16.94
N TYR A 57 -11.78 -10.61 -16.08
CA TYR A 57 -10.47 -10.05 -15.77
C TYR A 57 -9.45 -10.52 -16.83
N PRO A 58 -8.55 -9.64 -17.31
CA PRO A 58 -7.56 -10.00 -18.32
C PRO A 58 -6.46 -10.94 -17.79
N PHE A 59 -6.44 -11.22 -16.49
CA PHE A 59 -5.51 -12.14 -15.84
C PHE A 59 -6.25 -13.04 -14.85
N LYS A 60 -5.75 -14.26 -14.69
CA LYS A 60 -6.28 -15.24 -13.77
C LYS A 60 -5.98 -14.81 -12.33
N ARG A 61 -7.02 -14.61 -11.52
CA ARG A 61 -6.92 -14.27 -10.08
C ARG A 61 -6.67 -15.54 -9.27
N ASP A 62 -5.56 -16.22 -9.52
CA ASP A 62 -5.13 -17.34 -8.68
C ASP A 62 -4.33 -16.79 -7.51
N VAL A 63 -5.03 -16.45 -6.42
CA VAL A 63 -4.42 -16.08 -5.15
C VAL A 63 -4.58 -17.24 -4.17
N ALA A 64 -3.47 -17.72 -3.64
CA ALA A 64 -3.44 -18.79 -2.65
C ALA A 64 -2.83 -18.25 -1.35
N TRP A 65 -3.38 -18.70 -0.22
CA TRP A 65 -2.95 -18.24 1.10
C TRP A 65 -1.52 -18.68 1.39
N GLY A 66 -0.69 -17.77 1.90
CA GLY A 66 0.72 -18.02 2.18
C GLY A 66 1.63 -18.09 0.95
N GLU A 67 1.10 -17.98 -0.27
CA GLU A 67 1.89 -18.01 -1.49
C GLU A 67 2.26 -16.59 -1.98
N MET A 68 3.32 -16.49 -2.78
CA MET A 68 3.71 -15.23 -3.43
C MET A 68 2.62 -14.61 -4.30
N SER A 69 1.70 -15.42 -4.83
CA SER A 69 0.58 -14.94 -5.64
C SER A 69 -0.29 -13.93 -4.89
N MET A 70 -0.44 -14.09 -3.57
CA MET A 70 -1.12 -13.14 -2.68
C MET A 70 -0.41 -11.77 -2.68
N CYS A 71 0.90 -11.77 -2.39
CA CYS A 71 1.70 -10.54 -2.40
C CYS A 71 1.78 -9.89 -3.79
N GLU A 72 1.78 -10.67 -4.86
CA GLU A 72 1.73 -10.16 -6.22
C GLU A 72 0.43 -9.41 -6.50
N ALA A 73 -0.71 -9.96 -6.05
CA ALA A 73 -2.00 -9.29 -6.15
C ALA A 73 -2.03 -7.98 -5.36
N GLU A 74 -1.52 -7.97 -4.13
CA GLU A 74 -1.41 -6.75 -3.31
C GLU A 74 -0.53 -5.68 -3.94
N ARG A 75 0.63 -6.06 -4.49
CA ARG A 75 1.51 -5.13 -5.22
C ARG A 75 0.80 -4.50 -6.41
N ARG A 76 0.00 -5.27 -7.15
CA ARG A 76 -0.80 -4.76 -8.28
C ARG A 76 -1.89 -3.80 -7.81
N LEU A 77 -2.55 -4.10 -6.68
CA LEU A 77 -3.54 -3.19 -6.07
C LEU A 77 -2.90 -1.88 -5.60
N LEU A 78 -1.72 -1.94 -4.99
CA LEU A 78 -0.97 -0.74 -4.62
C LEU A 78 -0.52 0.04 -5.85
N ALA A 79 0.06 -0.62 -6.85
CA ALA A 79 0.49 0.02 -8.09
C ALA A 79 -0.67 0.76 -8.77
N ASN A 80 -1.86 0.17 -8.77
CA ASN A 80 -3.06 0.85 -9.23
C ASN A 80 -3.35 2.12 -8.42
N ALA A 81 -3.48 1.96 -7.11
CA ALA A 81 -3.90 3.04 -6.25
C ALA A 81 -2.87 4.19 -6.25
N LEU A 82 -1.60 3.90 -6.55
CA LEU A 82 -0.55 4.88 -6.78
C LEU A 82 -0.71 5.66 -8.10
N LEU A 83 -1.51 5.21 -9.08
CA LEU A 83 -1.75 5.99 -10.30
C LEU A 83 -2.51 7.29 -10.01
N ASP A 84 -3.31 7.30 -8.93
CA ASP A 84 -3.93 8.51 -8.43
C ASP A 84 -3.03 9.17 -7.38
N ILE A 85 -2.35 10.23 -7.80
CA ILE A 85 -1.45 11.04 -6.97
C ILE A 85 -2.13 11.72 -5.78
N SER A 86 -3.47 11.76 -5.74
CA SER A 86 -4.21 12.32 -4.60
C SER A 86 -4.32 11.33 -3.42
N ASN A 87 -4.00 10.06 -3.64
CA ASN A 87 -3.97 9.05 -2.58
C ASN A 87 -2.71 9.19 -1.72
N GLU A 88 -2.88 9.59 -0.44
CA GLU A 88 -1.75 9.72 0.49
C GLU A 88 -1.51 8.45 1.34
N TRP A 89 -2.56 7.66 1.55
CA TRP A 89 -2.59 6.50 2.46
C TRP A 89 -3.29 5.31 1.84
N PHE A 90 -2.74 4.12 2.10
CA PHE A 90 -3.22 2.85 1.55
C PHE A 90 -3.47 1.89 2.71
N VAL A 91 -4.72 1.41 2.82
CA VAL A 91 -5.13 0.50 3.89
C VAL A 91 -5.68 -0.78 3.28
N LEU A 92 -5.07 -1.92 3.62
CA LEU A 92 -5.54 -3.23 3.20
C LEU A 92 -6.48 -3.82 4.26
N LEU A 93 -7.70 -4.15 3.84
CA LEU A 93 -8.76 -4.72 4.67
C LEU A 93 -9.32 -5.99 4.02
N PHE A 94 -9.97 -6.84 4.81
CA PHE A 94 -10.65 -8.05 4.36
C PHE A 94 -12.16 -7.93 4.61
N GLU A 95 -12.95 -8.81 4.00
CA GLU A 95 -14.41 -8.85 4.17
C GLU A 95 -14.84 -9.02 5.64
N SER A 96 -13.99 -9.65 6.46
CA SER A 96 -14.22 -9.82 7.88
C SER A 96 -13.86 -8.59 8.73
N CYS A 97 -13.38 -7.49 8.13
CA CYS A 97 -12.98 -6.29 8.87
C CYS A 97 -14.20 -5.42 9.19
N ILE A 98 -14.47 -5.24 10.49
CA ILE A 98 -15.58 -4.43 10.98
C ILE A 98 -15.02 -3.14 11.58
N PRO A 99 -15.46 -1.95 11.14
CA PRO A 99 -14.97 -0.68 11.68
C PRO A 99 -15.45 -0.50 13.14
N LEU A 100 -14.49 -0.30 14.06
CA LEU A 100 -14.78 -0.05 15.49
C LEU A 100 -14.91 1.44 15.84
N ARG A 101 -14.59 2.33 14.89
CA ARG A 101 -14.59 3.78 15.04
C ARG A 101 -15.12 4.41 13.76
N GLY A 102 -15.71 5.60 13.88
CA GLY A 102 -16.22 6.35 12.73
C GLY A 102 -15.10 6.81 11.79
N PHE A 103 -15.45 7.04 10.53
CA PHE A 103 -14.50 7.41 9.48
C PHE A 103 -13.65 8.63 9.85
N ILE A 104 -14.26 9.70 10.37
CA ILE A 104 -13.53 10.93 10.74
C ILE A 104 -12.41 10.63 11.74
N PHE A 105 -12.67 9.80 12.74
CA PHE A 105 -11.67 9.42 13.73
C PHE A 105 -10.52 8.65 13.07
N VAL A 106 -10.83 7.64 12.25
CA VAL A 106 -9.81 6.81 11.59
C VAL A 106 -8.99 7.66 10.61
N TYR A 107 -9.66 8.50 9.82
CA TYR A 107 -9.04 9.39 8.86
C TYR A 107 -8.04 10.31 9.56
N SER A 108 -8.47 11.07 10.58
CA SER A 108 -7.57 11.96 11.34
C SER A 108 -6.43 11.18 11.98
N TYR A 109 -6.71 10.02 12.59
CA TYR A 109 -5.69 9.18 13.22
C TYR A 109 -4.61 8.71 12.23
N VAL A 110 -5.01 8.36 11.01
CA VAL A 110 -4.09 7.91 9.96
C VAL A 110 -3.38 9.09 9.31
N SER A 111 -4.12 10.10 8.85
CA SER A 111 -3.57 11.24 8.10
C SER A 111 -2.63 12.11 8.92
N GLU A 112 -2.83 12.21 10.23
CA GLU A 112 -1.97 12.98 11.13
C GLU A 112 -0.78 12.17 11.66
N SER A 113 -0.74 10.86 11.38
CA SER A 113 0.36 10.00 11.80
C SER A 113 1.61 10.26 10.97
N ARG A 114 2.77 10.30 11.64
CA ARG A 114 4.08 10.29 10.97
C ARG A 114 4.55 8.89 10.59
N TYR A 115 3.90 7.87 11.13
CA TYR A 115 4.31 6.47 11.00
C TYR A 115 3.24 5.66 10.26
N SER A 116 3.70 4.76 9.42
CA SER A 116 2.89 3.72 8.79
C SER A 116 2.63 2.56 9.75
N PHE A 117 1.44 2.01 9.66
CA PHE A 117 0.89 0.97 10.52
C PHE A 117 1.08 -0.42 9.88
N MET A 118 2.28 -0.94 10.00
CA MET A 118 2.59 -2.33 9.67
C MET A 118 3.17 -3.02 10.89
N GLY A 119 2.65 -4.22 11.21
CA GLY A 119 3.27 -5.08 12.21
C GLY A 119 4.65 -5.50 11.72
N CYS A 120 5.68 -5.34 12.54
CA CYS A 120 7.07 -5.56 12.14
C CYS A 120 7.89 -6.07 13.33
N ALA A 121 7.40 -7.15 13.93
CA ALA A 121 8.00 -7.75 15.10
C ALA A 121 9.21 -8.60 14.73
N ASN A 122 10.16 -8.64 15.66
CA ASN A 122 11.25 -9.60 15.63
C ASN A 122 10.89 -10.72 16.60
N GLU A 123 10.09 -11.67 16.14
CA GLU A 123 9.58 -12.74 16.98
C GLU A 123 10.63 -13.84 17.18
N GLU A 124 10.85 -14.21 18.44
CA GLU A 124 11.63 -15.38 18.82
C GLU A 124 10.70 -16.59 18.84
N GLY A 125 10.90 -17.55 17.93
CA GLY A 125 10.07 -18.76 17.87
C GLY A 125 10.09 -19.45 16.50
N PRO A 126 9.45 -20.63 16.38
CA PRO A 126 9.37 -21.41 15.13
C PRO A 126 8.70 -20.64 13.98
N ASP A 127 7.81 -19.71 14.30
CA ASP A 127 7.15 -18.83 13.33
C ASP A 127 7.83 -17.46 13.23
N GLY A 128 9.06 -17.33 13.68
CA GLY A 128 9.85 -16.10 13.63
C GLY A 128 11.29 -16.41 13.21
N ARG A 129 12.27 -16.14 14.07
CA ARG A 129 13.69 -16.50 13.82
C ARG A 129 13.95 -18.01 13.65
N GLY A 130 13.02 -18.87 14.02
CA GLY A 130 13.17 -20.32 14.10
C GLY A 130 13.06 -21.09 12.79
N ARG A 131 12.98 -20.43 11.62
CA ARG A 131 13.02 -21.11 10.31
C ARG A 131 14.20 -20.71 9.42
N TYR A 132 14.80 -19.52 9.59
CA TYR A 132 15.88 -19.02 8.73
C TYR A 132 16.83 -18.07 9.47
N THR A 133 18.14 -18.17 9.20
CA THR A 133 19.20 -17.40 9.87
C THR A 133 19.43 -16.04 9.19
N MET A 134 18.51 -15.09 9.37
CA MET A 134 18.70 -13.71 8.91
C MET A 134 18.27 -12.72 10.00
N SER A 135 19.22 -12.03 10.63
CA SER A 135 18.96 -11.03 11.70
C SER A 135 18.01 -9.89 11.30
N GLN A 136 17.80 -9.69 10.00
CA GLN A 136 16.94 -8.67 9.42
C GLN A 136 15.50 -9.12 9.20
N TRP A 137 15.19 -10.42 9.33
CA TRP A 137 13.84 -10.92 9.12
C TRP A 137 12.85 -10.38 10.14
N ARG A 138 11.69 -9.98 9.65
CA ARG A 138 10.59 -9.46 10.47
C ARG A 138 9.32 -10.19 10.09
N LYS A 139 8.55 -10.53 11.12
CA LYS A 139 7.20 -11.02 10.96
C LYS A 139 6.22 -9.90 11.27
N GLY A 140 5.15 -9.86 10.51
CA GLY A 140 4.08 -8.90 10.65
C GLY A 140 2.73 -9.54 10.45
N SER A 141 1.74 -8.67 10.38
CA SER A 141 0.40 -9.03 9.94
C SER A 141 0.30 -8.77 8.46
N HIS A 142 -0.50 -9.61 7.79
CA HIS A 142 -0.92 -9.39 6.41
C HIS A 142 -1.67 -8.05 6.23
N ARG A 143 -2.33 -7.56 7.28
CA ARG A 143 -3.04 -6.26 7.27
C ARG A 143 -2.06 -5.12 7.48
N PHE A 144 -2.21 -4.06 6.69
CA PHE A 144 -1.38 -2.86 6.83
C PHE A 144 -2.15 -1.57 6.51
N GLY A 145 -1.65 -0.47 7.07
CA GLY A 145 -1.99 0.89 6.68
C GLY A 145 -0.71 1.68 6.45
N ILE A 146 -0.33 1.93 5.20
CA ILE A 146 0.95 2.54 4.84
C ILE A 146 0.75 3.86 4.12
N ASN A 147 1.72 4.76 4.26
CA ASN A 147 1.74 6.00 3.49
C ASN A 147 2.24 5.76 2.05
N TRP A 148 2.04 6.78 1.21
CA TRP A 148 2.52 6.80 -0.17
C TRP A 148 3.98 6.37 -0.36
N LYS A 149 4.89 6.87 0.48
CA LYS A 149 6.32 6.58 0.36
C LYS A 149 6.61 5.08 0.51
N LEU A 150 6.04 4.42 1.52
CA LEU A 150 6.25 2.98 1.71
C LEU A 150 5.50 2.14 0.68
N ALA A 151 4.35 2.60 0.19
CA ALA A 151 3.64 1.94 -0.91
C ALA A 151 4.48 1.93 -2.19
N LEU A 152 5.13 3.05 -2.51
CA LEU A 152 6.08 3.14 -3.63
C LEU A 152 7.25 2.17 -3.45
N GLU A 153 7.81 2.07 -2.24
CA GLU A 153 8.88 1.12 -1.91
C GLU A 153 8.52 -0.34 -2.15
N ILE A 154 7.29 -0.73 -1.80
CA ILE A 154 6.77 -2.08 -2.07
C ILE A 154 6.66 -2.33 -3.59
N VAL A 155 6.07 -1.38 -4.33
CA VAL A 155 5.79 -1.58 -5.76
C VAL A 155 7.07 -1.57 -6.60
N GLN A 156 8.06 -0.76 -6.24
CA GLN A 156 9.34 -0.69 -6.95
C GLN A 156 10.32 -1.80 -6.56
N ASP A 157 9.99 -2.64 -5.57
CA ASP A 157 10.94 -3.65 -5.10
C ASP A 157 11.17 -4.74 -6.16
N ILE A 158 12.37 -4.73 -6.73
CA ILE A 158 12.88 -5.74 -7.65
C ILE A 158 13.94 -6.64 -7.00
N THR A 159 14.34 -6.33 -5.75
CA THR A 159 15.48 -6.98 -5.09
C THR A 159 15.04 -8.08 -4.13
N TYR A 160 14.02 -7.83 -3.31
CA TYR A 160 13.56 -8.77 -2.30
C TYR A 160 12.43 -9.66 -2.83
N TYR A 161 11.54 -9.13 -3.67
CA TYR A 161 10.50 -9.90 -4.33
C TYR A 161 10.96 -11.25 -4.92
N PRO A 162 11.97 -11.32 -5.82
CA PRO A 162 12.42 -12.60 -6.38
C PRO A 162 13.02 -13.52 -5.32
N LYS A 163 13.68 -12.97 -4.29
CA LYS A 163 14.25 -13.76 -3.18
C LYS A 163 13.15 -14.42 -2.35
N PHE A 164 12.10 -13.69 -2.00
CA PHE A 164 10.96 -14.30 -1.31
C PHE A 164 10.30 -15.36 -2.19
N LYS A 165 10.18 -15.10 -3.50
CA LYS A 165 9.61 -16.07 -4.43
C LYS A 165 10.40 -17.36 -4.57
N GLU A 166 11.72 -17.30 -4.50
CA GLU A 166 12.59 -18.46 -4.63
C GLU A 166 12.76 -19.20 -3.30
N PHE A 167 12.97 -18.47 -2.19
CA PHE A 167 13.38 -19.06 -0.92
C PHE A 167 12.22 -19.30 0.07
N CYS A 168 11.09 -18.61 -0.09
CA CYS A 168 9.93 -18.74 0.80
C CYS A 168 8.92 -19.74 0.24
N THR A 169 9.24 -21.03 0.34
CA THR A 169 8.37 -22.12 -0.15
C THR A 169 7.46 -22.70 0.94
N ARG A 170 7.76 -22.47 2.21
CA ARG A 170 7.01 -22.97 3.39
C ARG A 170 6.82 -21.91 4.48
N CYS A 171 6.92 -20.64 4.11
CA CYS A 171 6.57 -19.52 4.97
C CYS A 171 5.36 -18.80 4.41
N SER A 172 4.51 -18.28 5.29
CA SER A 172 3.38 -17.43 4.93
C SER A 172 3.91 -16.10 4.41
N VAL A 173 4.27 -16.04 3.13
CA VAL A 173 5.02 -14.92 2.51
C VAL A 173 4.40 -13.57 2.87
N ASP A 174 3.08 -13.50 2.85
CA ASP A 174 2.22 -12.35 3.17
C ASP A 174 2.48 -11.75 4.55
N GLU A 175 2.99 -12.54 5.50
CA GLU A 175 3.35 -12.08 6.85
C GLU A 175 4.83 -11.66 6.99
N TYR A 176 5.71 -11.97 6.03
CA TYR A 176 7.15 -11.68 6.15
C TYR A 176 7.66 -10.68 5.12
N TYR A 177 7.12 -10.71 3.90
CA TYR A 177 7.71 -10.01 2.77
C TYR A 177 7.72 -8.49 2.95
N PHE A 178 6.55 -7.86 3.07
CA PHE A 178 6.48 -6.41 3.27
C PHE A 178 7.12 -5.96 4.59
N PRO A 179 6.85 -6.61 5.75
CA PRO A 179 7.47 -6.21 7.01
C PRO A 179 9.00 -6.26 6.96
N THR A 180 9.59 -7.32 6.40
CA THR A 180 11.04 -7.46 6.28
C THR A 180 11.61 -6.39 5.35
N THR A 181 11.02 -6.22 4.17
CA THR A 181 11.54 -5.31 3.14
C THR A 181 11.52 -3.87 3.63
N LEU A 182 10.40 -3.43 4.20
CA LEU A 182 10.25 -2.08 4.76
C LEU A 182 11.09 -1.86 6.02
N ALA A 183 11.32 -2.90 6.84
CA ALA A 183 12.22 -2.78 7.98
C ALA A 183 13.68 -2.61 7.58
N ILE A 184 14.09 -3.19 6.44
CA ILE A 184 15.45 -3.02 5.91
C ILE A 184 15.58 -1.64 5.27
N GLN A 185 14.57 -1.21 4.49
CA GLN A 185 14.63 0.05 3.74
C GLN A 185 14.37 1.28 4.62
N ASN A 186 13.27 1.30 5.38
CA ASN A 186 12.80 2.48 6.09
C ASN A 186 12.11 2.17 7.43
N ARG A 187 12.84 1.52 8.34
CA ARG A 187 12.33 1.18 9.69
C ARG A 187 11.81 2.37 10.49
N ILE A 188 12.39 3.55 10.30
CA ILE A 188 12.03 4.77 11.03
C ILE A 188 10.60 5.25 10.73
N LEU A 189 10.01 4.80 9.62
CA LEU A 189 8.65 5.15 9.23
C LEU A 189 7.61 4.12 9.71
N LEU A 190 8.03 3.05 10.41
CA LEU A 190 7.13 1.99 10.85
C LEU A 190 6.74 2.15 12.32
N ALA A 191 5.43 2.12 12.59
CA ALA A 191 4.88 2.16 13.95
C ALA A 191 5.03 0.82 14.70
N ASN A 192 5.40 -0.25 14.00
CA ASN A 192 5.47 -1.62 14.53
C ASN A 192 4.15 -2.13 15.15
N ARG A 193 3.02 -1.76 14.53
CA ARG A 193 1.66 -2.19 14.89
C ARG A 193 0.73 -1.98 13.70
N THR A 194 -0.39 -2.69 13.67
CA THR A 194 -1.46 -2.54 12.66
C THR A 194 -2.57 -1.59 13.09
N LEU A 195 -3.38 -1.13 12.13
CA LEU A 195 -4.63 -0.40 12.41
C LEU A 195 -5.76 -1.32 12.90
N THR A 196 -5.70 -2.59 12.50
CA THR A 196 -6.70 -3.60 12.85
C THR A 196 -6.30 -4.33 14.13
N TRP A 197 -7.31 -4.67 14.94
CA TRP A 197 -7.16 -5.57 16.09
C TRP A 197 -7.24 -7.03 15.63
N THR A 198 -6.39 -7.88 16.19
CA THR A 198 -6.34 -9.34 15.94
C THR A 198 -6.41 -10.07 17.26
#